data_AF-A0A075JEJ8-F1
#
_entry.id   AF-A0A075JEJ8-F1
#
_cell.length_a   1.000
_cell.length_b   1.000
_cell.length_c   1.000
_cell.angle_alpha   90.00
_cell.angle_beta   90.00
_cell.angle_gamma   90.00
#
_symmetry.space_group_name_H-M   'P 1'
#
loop_
_entity.id
_entity.type
_entity.pdbx_description
1 polymer ?
#
loop_
_entity_poly.entity_id
_entity_poly.type
_entity_poly.pdbx_seq_one_letter_code
_entity_poly.pdbx_strand_id
1 'polypeptide(L)'
;MQLGFVVVRGRSMEPTYVDGDVVLVAWGASPRVGRCHVVRLPDGDDGPRPLAIKRVTRRERLAGGASGWWVERDNPREGVDSWLVGALGDEAMRGRVVSPNSPVMMQILRHCRTCVSTFRRGRFAR
;
A
#
# COMPACT_ATOMS: atom_id res chain seq x y z
N MET A 1 -9.15 14.97 -2.57
CA MET A 1 -8.15 14.11 -1.88
C MET A 1 -8.53 14.03 -0.42
N GLN A 2 -8.66 12.83 0.14
CA GLN A 2 -9.05 12.61 1.55
C GLN A 2 -7.92 11.90 2.29
N LEU A 3 -7.59 12.34 3.50
CA LEU A 3 -6.63 11.65 4.36
C LEU A 3 -7.33 10.61 5.23
N GLY A 4 -6.69 9.46 5.42
CA GLY A 4 -7.17 8.40 6.31
C GLY A 4 -6.05 7.49 6.78
N PHE A 5 -6.29 6.79 7.89
CA PHE A 5 -5.32 5.88 8.47
C PHE A 5 -5.69 4.45 8.14
N VAL A 6 -4.69 3.62 7.84
CA VAL A 6 -4.86 2.19 7.60
C VAL A 6 -3.86 1.40 8.44
N VAL A 7 -4.30 0.23 8.90
CA VAL A 7 -3.45 -0.72 9.60
C VAL A 7 -2.85 -1.66 8.56
N VAL A 8 -1.52 -1.76 8.54
CA VAL A 8 -0.78 -2.70 7.69
C VAL A 8 -1.01 -4.10 8.19
N ARG A 9 -1.30 -5.02 7.27
CA ARG A 9 -1.44 -6.45 7.54
C ARG A 9 -0.61 -7.28 6.57
N GLY A 10 -0.07 -8.39 7.10
CA GLY A 10 0.79 -9.30 6.35
C GLY A 10 2.21 -8.76 6.14
N ARG A 11 3.05 -9.58 5.50
CA ARG A 11 4.51 -9.40 5.53
C ARG A 11 5.12 -8.93 4.21
N SER A 12 4.30 -8.72 3.18
CA SER A 12 4.78 -8.42 1.83
C SER A 12 5.51 -7.08 1.71
N MET A 13 5.34 -6.17 2.66
CA MET A 13 6.03 -4.88 2.69
C MET A 13 7.16 -4.82 3.71
N GLU A 14 7.50 -5.93 4.37
CA GLU A 14 8.66 -5.98 5.27
C GLU A 14 9.96 -5.75 4.45
N PRO A 15 10.96 -5.02 4.99
CA PRO A 15 11.01 -4.40 6.32
C PRO A 15 10.44 -2.96 6.37
N THR A 16 9.98 -2.40 5.24
CA THR A 16 9.47 -1.02 5.18
C THR A 16 8.24 -0.84 6.08
N TYR A 17 7.29 -1.76 5.98
CA TYR A 17 6.12 -1.85 6.82
C TYR A 17 6.01 -3.25 7.41
N VAL A 18 5.77 -3.34 8.70
CA VAL A 18 5.54 -4.60 9.41
C VAL A 18 4.07 -4.71 9.82
N ASP A 19 3.58 -5.92 10.05
CA ASP A 19 2.20 -6.14 10.50
C ASP A 19 1.89 -5.30 11.75
N GLY A 20 0.76 -4.61 11.73
CA GLY A 20 0.30 -3.75 12.81
C GLY A 20 0.76 -2.29 12.72
N ASP A 21 1.67 -1.94 11.81
CA ASP A 21 1.99 -0.53 11.54
C ASP A 21 0.73 0.24 11.15
N VAL A 22 0.64 1.50 11.59
CA VAL A 22 -0.42 2.42 11.15
C VAL A 22 0.19 3.44 10.20
N VAL A 23 -0.34 3.54 8.98
CA VAL A 23 0.15 4.48 7.96
C VAL A 23 -0.93 5.48 7.57
N LEU A 24 -0.50 6.69 7.23
CA LEU A 24 -1.37 7.75 6.71
C LEU A 24 -1.43 7.64 5.18
N VAL A 25 -2.65 7.62 4.65
CA VAL A 25 -2.94 7.48 3.22
C VAL A 25 -3.68 8.71 2.73
N ALA A 26 -3.22 9.24 1.60
CA ALA A 26 -3.93 10.22 0.80
C ALA A 26 -4.74 9.51 -0.28
N TRP A 27 -6.03 9.28 -0.02
CA TRP A 27 -6.96 8.62 -0.93
C TRP A 27 -7.25 9.49 -2.16
N GLY A 28 -7.23 8.84 -3.33
CA GLY A 28 -7.35 9.48 -4.65
C GLY A 28 -6.13 10.30 -5.06
N ALA A 29 -5.03 10.27 -4.30
CA ALA A 29 -3.79 10.95 -4.71
C ALA A 29 -3.17 10.24 -5.91
N SER A 30 -2.66 11.01 -6.87
CA SER A 30 -2.03 10.47 -8.08
C SER A 30 -0.84 9.57 -7.75
N PRO A 31 -0.67 8.44 -8.48
CA PRO A 31 0.43 7.53 -8.27
C PRO A 31 1.80 8.20 -8.45
N ARG A 32 2.79 7.71 -7.70
CA ARG A 32 4.16 8.24 -7.76
C ARG A 32 5.18 7.13 -7.59
N VAL A 33 6.10 7.03 -8.56
CA VAL A 33 7.25 6.12 -8.50
C VAL A 33 8.06 6.34 -7.23
N GLY A 34 8.51 5.25 -6.61
CA GLY A 34 9.28 5.22 -5.37
C GLY A 34 8.42 5.31 -4.10
N ARG A 35 7.10 5.53 -4.21
CA ARG A 35 6.18 5.63 -3.06
C ARG A 35 5.27 4.41 -2.98
N CYS A 36 4.92 4.06 -1.74
CA CYS A 36 3.95 3.01 -1.47
C CYS A 36 2.52 3.52 -1.67
N HIS A 37 1.65 2.67 -2.18
CA HIS A 37 0.25 2.99 -2.47
C HIS A 37 -0.64 1.87 -1.96
N VAL A 38 -1.84 2.23 -1.53
CA VAL A 38 -2.94 1.28 -1.38
C VAL A 38 -3.48 0.97 -2.78
N VAL A 39 -3.48 -0.30 -3.13
CA VAL A 39 -3.87 -0.80 -4.45
C VAL A 39 -4.90 -1.91 -4.33
N ARG A 40 -5.77 -2.01 -5.34
CA ARG A 40 -6.59 -3.19 -5.57
C ARG A 40 -5.84 -4.09 -6.55
N LEU A 41 -5.35 -5.22 -6.07
CA LEU A 41 -4.84 -6.26 -6.94
C LEU A 41 -6.04 -6.94 -7.63
N PRO A 42 -5.87 -7.54 -8.83
CA PRO A 42 -6.90 -8.37 -9.44
C PRO A 42 -7.37 -9.48 -8.48
N ASP A 43 -8.54 -10.05 -8.74
CA ASP A 43 -9.03 -11.18 -7.97
C ASP A 43 -8.13 -12.41 -8.17
N GLY A 44 -8.05 -13.26 -7.15
CA GLY A 44 -7.33 -14.53 -7.21
C GLY A 44 -8.25 -15.68 -7.53
N ASP A 45 -7.67 -16.87 -7.65
CA ASP A 45 -8.42 -18.11 -7.87
C ASP A 45 -9.40 -18.38 -6.72
N ASP A 46 -9.03 -18.00 -5.49
CA ASP A 46 -9.87 -18.09 -4.29
C ASP A 46 -10.83 -16.89 -4.12
N GLY A 47 -10.95 -16.02 -5.13
CA GLY A 47 -11.83 -14.86 -5.15
C GLY A 47 -11.16 -13.52 -4.81
N PRO A 48 -11.95 -12.51 -4.40
CA PRO A 48 -11.47 -11.14 -4.25
C PRO A 48 -10.35 -10.97 -3.22
N ARG A 49 -9.29 -10.26 -3.61
CA ARG A 49 -8.18 -9.92 -2.70
C ARG A 49 -8.52 -8.70 -1.85
N PRO A 50 -8.06 -8.63 -0.59
CA PRO A 50 -8.11 -7.39 0.17
C PRO A 50 -7.26 -6.30 -0.50
N LEU A 51 -7.49 -5.04 -0.13
CA LEU A 51 -6.60 -3.96 -0.53
C LEU A 51 -5.17 -4.24 -0.01
N ALA A 52 -4.19 -3.99 -0.86
CA ALA A 52 -2.79 -4.24 -0.55
C ALA A 52 -2.01 -2.92 -0.53
N ILE A 53 -0.92 -2.87 0.24
CA ILE A 53 0.08 -1.80 0.10
C ILE A 53 1.22 -2.35 -0.75
N LYS A 54 1.61 -1.62 -1.80
CA LYS A 54 2.74 -1.97 -2.68
C LYS A 54 3.54 -0.75 -3.08
N ARG A 55 4.82 -0.93 -3.39
CA ARG A 55 5.69 0.14 -3.88
C ARG A 55 5.55 0.29 -5.38
N VAL A 56 5.23 1.48 -5.86
CA VAL A 56 5.28 1.77 -7.30
C VAL A 56 6.74 1.88 -7.71
N THR A 57 7.23 1.01 -8.58
CA THR A 57 8.64 1.01 -9.01
C THR A 57 8.84 1.61 -10.39
N ARG A 58 7.83 1.51 -11.28
CA ARG A 58 7.86 2.16 -12.58
C ARG A 58 6.45 2.35 -13.16
N ARG A 59 6.36 3.20 -14.18
CA ARG A 59 5.21 3.29 -15.08
C ARG A 59 5.41 2.29 -16.22
N GLU A 60 4.36 1.63 -16.66
CA GLU A 60 4.43 0.58 -17.67
C GLU A 60 3.30 0.74 -18.70
N ARG A 61 3.48 0.22 -19.91
CA ARG A 61 2.43 0.20 -20.94
C ARG A 61 1.69 -1.14 -20.88
N LEU A 62 0.38 -1.07 -20.76
CA LEU A 62 -0.52 -2.23 -20.76
C LEU A 62 -0.77 -2.72 -22.20
N ALA A 63 -1.23 -3.96 -22.34
CA ALA A 63 -1.52 -4.58 -23.65
C ALA A 63 -2.51 -3.77 -24.51
N GLY A 64 -3.43 -3.03 -23.88
CA GLY A 64 -4.38 -2.13 -24.55
C GLY A 64 -3.83 -0.73 -24.89
N GLY A 65 -2.51 -0.50 -24.78
CA GLY A 65 -1.87 0.78 -25.07
C GLY A 65 -1.97 1.85 -23.97
N ALA A 66 -2.89 1.66 -23.01
CA ALA A 66 -3.00 2.45 -21.80
C ALA A 66 -1.72 2.38 -20.94
N SER A 67 -1.50 3.40 -20.11
CA SER A 67 -0.46 3.34 -19.09
C SER A 67 -0.98 2.64 -17.83
N GLY A 68 -0.10 1.91 -17.17
CA GLY A 68 -0.31 1.36 -15.84
C GLY A 68 0.91 1.56 -14.94
N TRP A 69 0.83 0.98 -13.76
CA TRP A 69 1.82 1.11 -12.71
C TRP A 69 2.32 -0.27 -12.31
N TRP A 70 3.63 -0.48 -12.45
CA TRP A 70 4.27 -1.67 -11.92
C TRP A 70 4.47 -1.46 -10.42
N VAL A 71 3.90 -2.37 -9.64
CA VAL A 71 3.95 -2.33 -8.18
C VAL A 71 4.60 -3.59 -7.64
N GLU A 72 5.47 -3.41 -6.66
CA GLU A 72 6.28 -4.50 -6.11
C GLU A 72 6.10 -4.59 -4.60
N ARG A 73 6.30 -5.81 -4.11
CA ARG A 73 6.49 -6.09 -2.69
C ARG A 73 7.92 -5.71 -2.29
N ASP A 74 8.11 -5.21 -1.07
CA ASP A 74 9.46 -4.97 -0.55
C ASP A 74 10.07 -6.26 0.02
N ASN A 75 9.23 -7.21 0.45
CA ASN A 75 9.65 -8.53 0.93
C ASN A 75 9.63 -9.54 -0.23
N PRO A 76 10.77 -9.97 -0.79
CA PRO A 76 10.80 -10.87 -1.94
C PRO A 76 10.21 -12.26 -1.62
N ARG A 77 10.14 -12.65 -0.33
CA ARG A 77 9.71 -13.98 0.11
C ARG A 77 8.20 -14.19 0.12
N GLU A 78 7.39 -13.12 0.16
CA GLU A 78 5.95 -13.26 0.37
C GLU A 78 5.14 -12.16 -0.31
N GLY A 79 4.04 -12.55 -0.95
CA GLY A 79 2.98 -11.66 -1.37
C GLY A 79 2.86 -11.51 -2.89
N VAL A 80 1.66 -11.11 -3.30
CA VAL A 80 1.32 -10.88 -4.71
C VAL A 80 1.71 -9.46 -5.14
N ASP A 81 2.29 -9.33 -6.32
CA ASP A 81 2.66 -8.06 -6.93
C ASP A 81 2.68 -8.16 -8.46
N SER A 82 3.18 -7.13 -9.15
CA SER A 82 3.14 -7.06 -10.61
C SER A 82 3.93 -8.14 -11.34
N TRP A 83 4.86 -8.86 -10.68
CA TRP A 83 5.50 -10.02 -11.30
C TRP A 83 4.51 -11.16 -11.55
N LEU A 84 3.43 -11.22 -10.77
CA LEU A 84 2.39 -12.23 -10.89
C LEU A 84 1.14 -11.72 -11.61
N VAL A 85 0.79 -10.44 -11.43
CA VAL A 85 -0.48 -9.88 -11.94
C VAL A 85 -0.31 -8.81 -13.01
N GLY A 86 0.92 -8.49 -13.39
CA GLY A 86 1.24 -7.40 -14.31
C GLY A 86 1.04 -6.00 -13.71
N ALA A 87 1.19 -4.98 -14.54
CA ALA A 87 0.97 -3.60 -14.14
C ALA A 87 -0.52 -3.29 -13.91
N LEU A 88 -0.79 -2.40 -12.95
CA LEU A 88 -2.13 -2.02 -12.55
C LEU A 88 -2.59 -0.74 -13.25
N GLY A 89 -3.86 -0.66 -13.63
CA GLY A 89 -4.47 0.58 -14.15
C GLY A 89 -4.65 1.65 -13.07
N ASP A 90 -4.97 2.88 -13.48
CA ASP A 90 -5.18 3.99 -12.55
C ASP A 90 -6.34 3.73 -11.57
N GLU A 91 -7.38 3.01 -11.99
CA GLU A 91 -8.53 2.63 -11.18
C GLU A 91 -8.19 1.66 -10.03
N ALA A 92 -7.12 0.90 -10.18
CA ALA A 92 -6.60 0.02 -9.14
C ALA A 92 -5.79 0.80 -8.08
N MET A 93 -5.33 2.02 -8.39
CA MET A 93 -4.53 2.85 -7.49
C MET A 93 -5.45 3.67 -6.57
N ARG A 94 -5.63 3.24 -5.32
CA ARG A 94 -6.64 3.83 -4.42
C ARG A 94 -6.13 5.04 -3.64
N GLY A 95 -4.86 5.02 -3.24
CA GLY A 95 -4.29 6.13 -2.48
C GLY A 95 -2.80 6.00 -2.25
N ARG A 96 -2.14 7.13 -2.02
CA ARG A 96 -0.69 7.17 -1.76
C ARG A 96 -0.43 7.13 -0.27
N VAL A 97 0.48 6.27 0.17
CA VAL A 97 1.00 6.33 1.54
C VAL A 97 1.91 7.55 1.66
N VAL A 98 1.59 8.43 2.60
CA VAL A 98 2.31 9.69 2.84
C VAL A 98 3.09 9.68 4.15
N SER A 99 2.88 8.68 5.01
CA SER A 99 3.74 8.48 6.17
C SER A 99 5.19 8.20 5.74
N PRO A 100 6.19 8.60 6.55
CA PRO A 100 7.58 8.34 6.24
C PRO A 100 7.82 6.84 6.00
N ASN A 101 8.67 6.51 5.04
CA ASN A 101 9.08 5.14 4.73
C ASN A 101 10.52 4.83 5.22
N SER A 102 11.03 5.64 6.15
CA SER A 102 12.33 5.42 6.80
C SER A 102 12.18 4.34 7.88
N PRO A 103 12.98 3.26 7.85
CA PRO A 103 12.96 2.21 8.87
C PRO A 103 13.12 2.76 10.29
N VAL A 104 13.99 3.76 10.47
CA VAL A 104 14.25 4.42 11.76
C VAL A 104 13.00 5.17 12.26
N MET A 105 12.37 5.97 11.38
CA MET A 105 11.16 6.71 11.72
C MET A 105 10.00 5.76 12.05
N MET A 106 9.85 4.68 11.29
CA MET A 106 8.80 3.68 11.53
C MET A 106 9.03 2.91 12.84
N GLN A 107 10.29 2.62 13.19
CA GLN A 107 10.63 2.02 14.47
C GLN A 107 10.28 2.97 15.65
N ILE A 108 10.50 4.27 15.51
CA ILE A 108 10.08 5.27 16.51
C ILE A 108 8.56 5.31 16.63
N LEU A 109 7.83 5.35 15.50
CA LEU A 109 6.36 5.36 15.49
C LEU A 109 5.77 4.10 16.13
N ARG A 110 6.38 2.92 15.96
CA ARG A 110 5.98 1.66 16.61
C ARG A 110 6.06 1.70 18.14
N HIS A 111 7.07 2.38 18.68
CA HIS A 111 7.25 2.51 20.13
C HIS A 111 6.46 3.67 20.73
N CYS A 112 5.93 4.57 19.89
CA CYS A 112 5.12 5.70 20.32
C CYS A 112 3.67 5.25 20.61
N ARG A 113 3.42 4.79 21.86
CA ARG A 113 2.11 4.32 22.35
C ARG A 113 0.96 5.33 22.15
N THR A 114 1.28 6.63 22.13
CA THR A 114 0.33 7.75 21.99
C THR A 114 -0.30 7.80 20.59
N CYS A 115 0.44 7.38 19.57
CA CYS A 115 -0.02 7.38 18.18
C CYS A 115 -0.86 6.16 17.81
N VAL A 116 -0.99 5.13 18.64
CA VAL A 116 -1.78 3.93 18.32
C VAL A 116 -3.10 3.90 19.11
N SER A 117 -3.10 4.41 20.35
CA SER A 117 -4.27 4.42 21.23
C SER A 117 -5.36 5.40 20.80
N THR A 118 -4.99 6.46 20.07
CA THR A 118 -5.93 7.44 19.53
C THR A 118 -6.65 6.92 18.27
N PHE A 119 -6.01 6.03 17.50
CA PHE A 119 -6.54 5.56 16.22
C PHE A 119 -7.55 4.43 16.31
N ARG A 120 -7.46 3.57 17.33
CA ARG A 120 -8.48 2.52 17.57
C ARG A 120 -9.89 3.06 17.86
N ARG A 121 -10.02 4.35 18.20
CA ARG A 121 -11.31 5.01 18.48
C ARG A 121 -11.91 5.75 17.27
N GLY A 122 -11.15 5.89 16.17
CA GLY A 122 -11.56 6.65 14.99
C GLY A 122 -12.24 5.79 13.93
N ARG A 123 -13.55 5.52 14.12
CA ARG A 123 -14.57 5.23 13.09
C ARG A 123 -14.15 4.35 11.89
N PHE A 124 -14.57 3.09 11.94
CA PHE A 124 -15.02 2.37 10.75
C PHE A 124 -16.07 3.24 10.03
N ALA A 125 -15.69 3.89 8.93
CA ALA A 125 -16.65 4.38 7.96
C ALA A 125 -16.98 3.20 7.04
N ARG A 126 -18.29 2.94 6.92
CA ARG A 126 -18.91 1.91 6.09
C ARG A 126 -18.60 2.09 4.61
#